data_AF-A0A2D5YSV1-F1
#
_entry.id   AF-A0A2D5YSV1-F1
#
_cell.length_a   1.000
_cell.length_b   1.000
_cell.length_c   1.000
_cell.angle_alpha   90.00
_cell.angle_beta   90.00
_cell.angle_gamma   90.00
#
_symmetry.space_group_name_H-M   'P 1'
#
loop_
_entity.id
_entity.type
_entity.pdbx_description
1 polymer ?
#
loop_
_entity_poly.entity_id
_entity_poly.type
_entity_poly.pdbx_seq_one_letter_code
_entity_poly.pdbx_strand_id
1 'polypeptide(L)'
;MSTIQLPAADTHRRRRPFRVAVLLIGMVLFGLGDLYATLMHSLYVGMHETNPIGAYLIAEQSIWGLILFKLGTLGLSAGLLLKVRHHLSAELACWALLVVMILVTVYWHAYNHQVLTMAEKLPVADLPPLAGHKSHAPLP
;
A
#
# COMPACT_ATOMS: atom_id res chain seq x y z
N MET A 1 -47.32 -22.47 -28.32
CA MET A 1 -45.92 -21.98 -28.21
C MET A 1 -45.91 -20.88 -27.16
N SER A 2 -45.47 -21.18 -25.93
CA SER A 2 -45.43 -20.23 -24.83
C SER A 2 -44.02 -19.64 -24.72
N THR A 3 -43.86 -18.37 -25.04
CA THR A 3 -42.58 -17.65 -24.93
C THR A 3 -42.33 -17.29 -23.47
N ILE A 4 -41.39 -18.00 -22.84
CA ILE A 4 -40.84 -17.64 -21.53
C ILE A 4 -40.11 -16.31 -21.69
N GLN A 5 -40.73 -15.21 -21.28
CA GLN A 5 -40.05 -13.92 -21.12
C GLN A 5 -39.20 -13.98 -19.85
N LEU A 6 -37.88 -14.17 -20.02
CA LEU A 6 -36.91 -14.02 -18.94
C LEU A 6 -36.85 -12.54 -18.50
N PRO A 7 -36.93 -12.23 -17.20
CA PRO A 7 -36.95 -10.87 -16.70
C PRO A 7 -35.58 -10.20 -16.90
N ALA A 8 -35.45 -9.39 -17.96
CA ALA A 8 -34.23 -8.62 -18.26
C ALA A 8 -33.90 -7.56 -17.17
N ALA A 9 -34.89 -7.21 -16.33
CA ALA A 9 -34.81 -6.14 -15.33
C ALA A 9 -33.84 -6.41 -14.17
N ASP A 10 -33.50 -7.68 -13.87
CA ASP A 10 -32.69 -8.02 -12.70
C ASP A 10 -31.18 -7.85 -12.89
N THR A 11 -30.72 -7.66 -14.12
CA THR A 11 -29.30 -7.58 -14.44
C THR A 11 -28.65 -6.29 -13.92
N HIS A 12 -29.37 -5.16 -13.95
CA HIS A 12 -28.84 -3.87 -13.48
C HIS A 12 -28.70 -3.81 -11.94
N ARG A 13 -29.63 -4.42 -11.20
CA ARG A 13 -29.61 -4.43 -9.72
C ARG A 13 -28.50 -5.32 -9.17
N ARG A 14 -28.16 -6.41 -9.87
CA ARG A 14 -27.07 -7.33 -9.51
C ARG A 14 -25.67 -6.86 -9.94
N ARG A 15 -25.54 -6.06 -10.99
CA ARG A 15 -24.23 -5.58 -11.50
C ARG A 15 -23.52 -4.60 -10.56
N ARG A 16 -24.26 -3.74 -9.85
CA ARG A 16 -23.68 -2.73 -8.94
C ARG A 16 -22.90 -3.34 -7.76
N PRO A 17 -23.46 -4.25 -6.94
CA PRO A 17 -22.71 -4.84 -5.83
C PRO A 17 -21.51 -5.66 -6.31
N PHE A 18 -21.58 -6.27 -7.49
CA PHE A 18 -20.44 -6.97 -8.10
C PHE A 18 -19.30 -6.01 -8.45
N ARG A 19 -19.58 -4.84 -9.04
CA ARG A 19 -18.55 -3.83 -9.33
C ARG A 19 -17.86 -3.33 -8.07
N VAL A 20 -18.63 -3.02 -7.03
CA VAL A 20 -18.08 -2.60 -5.74
C VAL A 20 -17.21 -3.71 -5.14
N ALA A 21 -17.65 -4.96 -5.20
CA ALA A 21 -16.84 -6.09 -4.71
C ALA A 21 -15.50 -6.24 -5.46
N VAL A 22 -15.49 -6.10 -6.79
CA VAL A 22 -14.24 -6.13 -7.58
C VAL A 22 -13.32 -4.97 -7.23
N LEU A 23 -13.85 -3.74 -7.11
CA LEU A 23 -13.06 -2.59 -6.69
C LEU A 23 -12.49 -2.76 -5.28
N LEU A 24 -13.24 -3.39 -4.39
CA LEU A 24 -12.83 -3.63 -3.00
C LEU A 24 -11.74 -4.71 -2.92
N ILE A 25 -11.82 -5.77 -3.74
CA ILE A 25 -10.73 -6.73 -3.90
C ILE A 25 -9.48 -6.02 -4.44
N GLY A 26 -9.62 -5.19 -5.47
CA GLY A 26 -8.52 -4.40 -6.02
C GLY A 26 -7.86 -3.50 -4.95
N MET A 27 -8.67 -2.80 -4.17
CA MET A 27 -8.20 -1.99 -3.03
C MET A 27 -7.41 -2.83 -2.02
N VAL A 28 -7.92 -4.00 -1.63
CA VAL A 28 -7.23 -4.87 -0.68
C VAL A 28 -5.89 -5.33 -1.23
N LEU A 29 -5.84 -5.73 -2.50
CA LEU A 29 -4.58 -6.11 -3.16
C LEU A 29 -3.60 -4.94 -3.22
N PHE A 30 -4.06 -3.73 -3.56
CA PHE A 30 -3.21 -2.53 -3.53
C PHE A 30 -2.70 -2.22 -2.12
N GLY A 31 -3.54 -2.32 -1.08
CA GLY A 31 -3.13 -2.09 0.30
C GLY A 31 -2.12 -3.12 0.81
N LEU A 32 -2.23 -4.38 0.38
CA LEU A 32 -1.22 -5.41 0.67
C LEU A 32 0.09 -5.15 -0.08
N GLY A 33 0.02 -4.70 -1.33
CA GLY A 33 1.19 -4.29 -2.11
C GLY A 33 1.92 -3.11 -1.47
N ASP A 34 1.18 -2.11 -1.00
CA ASP A 34 1.71 -0.97 -0.26
C ASP A 34 2.40 -1.42 1.04
N LEU A 35 1.77 -2.30 1.82
CA LEU A 35 2.39 -2.88 3.02
C LEU A 35 3.68 -3.63 2.70
N TYR A 36 3.69 -4.44 1.64
CA TYR A 36 4.90 -5.15 1.20
C TYR A 36 6.02 -4.17 0.83
N ALA A 37 5.71 -3.14 0.04
CA ALA A 37 6.69 -2.13 -0.36
C ALA A 37 7.27 -1.39 0.86
N THR A 38 6.43 -1.01 1.83
CA THR A 38 6.87 -0.38 3.08
C THR A 38 7.76 -1.30 3.90
N LEU A 39 7.40 -2.59 4.04
CA LEU A 39 8.23 -3.55 4.77
C LEU A 39 9.62 -3.69 4.14
N MET A 40 9.71 -3.80 2.82
CA MET A 40 10.99 -3.89 2.13
C MET A 40 11.83 -2.61 2.33
N HIS A 41 11.21 -1.42 2.24
CA HIS A 41 11.93 -0.16 2.46
C HIS A 41 12.39 0.01 3.91
N SER A 42 11.55 -0.34 4.88
CA SER A 42 11.89 -0.27 6.30
C SER A 42 12.99 -1.26 6.70
N LEU A 43 13.04 -2.44 6.08
CA LEU A 43 14.04 -3.46 6.39
C LEU A 43 15.40 -3.21 5.73
N TYR A 44 15.42 -2.70 4.49
CA TYR A 44 16.64 -2.69 3.68
C TYR A 44 17.21 -1.30 3.39
N VAL A 45 16.39 -0.26 3.36
CA VAL A 45 16.81 1.09 2.92
C VAL A 45 16.81 2.08 4.08
N GLY A 46 15.99 1.85 5.10
CA GLY A 46 15.75 2.82 6.17
C GLY A 46 14.83 3.94 5.67
N MET A 47 13.52 3.79 5.92
CA MET A 47 12.52 4.72 5.40
C MET A 47 12.21 5.84 6.40
N HIS A 48 12.14 7.08 5.92
CA HIS A 48 11.60 8.19 6.69
C HIS A 48 10.09 8.30 6.38
N GLU A 49 9.26 7.77 7.26
CA GLU A 49 7.81 7.73 7.05
C GLU A 49 7.19 9.10 7.38
N THR A 50 6.42 9.68 6.46
CA THR A 50 5.76 10.99 6.67
C THR A 50 4.52 10.89 7.57
N ASN A 51 3.96 9.69 7.73
CA ASN A 51 2.84 9.45 8.64
C ASN A 51 3.35 9.47 10.08
N PRO A 52 2.92 10.40 10.95
CA PRO A 52 3.45 10.50 12.32
C PRO A 52 3.25 9.23 13.14
N ILE A 53 2.18 8.47 12.91
CA ILE A 53 1.95 7.17 13.57
C ILE A 53 2.90 6.10 13.03
N GLY A 54 3.12 6.08 11.71
CA GLY A 54 4.06 5.15 11.09
C GLY A 54 5.50 5.45 11.50
N ALA A 55 5.87 6.73 11.57
CA ALA A 55 7.17 7.19 12.06
C ALA A 55 7.41 6.74 13.50
N TYR A 56 6.40 6.84 14.37
CA TYR A 56 6.48 6.35 15.75
C TYR A 56 6.72 4.83 15.80
N LEU A 57 5.97 4.05 15.02
CA LEU A 57 6.11 2.59 14.98
C LEU A 57 7.46 2.12 14.41
N ILE A 58 8.00 2.83 13.42
CA ILE A 58 9.33 2.58 12.86
C ILE A 58 10.42 3.01 13.84
N ALA A 59 10.23 4.10 14.59
CA ALA A 59 11.15 4.54 15.63
C ALA A 59 11.26 3.52 16.78
N GLU A 60 10.16 2.84 17.11
CA GLU A 60 10.15 1.71 18.05
C GLU A 60 10.70 0.40 17.44
N GLN A 61 11.12 0.41 16.17
CA GLN A 61 11.59 -0.77 15.41
C GLN A 61 10.57 -1.94 15.40
N SER A 62 9.29 -1.65 15.60
CA SER A 62 8.25 -2.65 15.73
C SER A 62 7.61 -2.95 14.38
N ILE A 63 8.21 -3.89 13.65
CA ILE A 63 7.66 -4.39 12.37
C ILE A 63 6.21 -4.88 12.54
N TRP A 64 5.95 -5.59 13.65
CA TRP A 64 4.61 -6.10 13.96
C TRP A 64 3.61 -4.99 14.21
N GLY A 65 4.00 -3.92 14.90
CA GLY A 65 3.14 -2.75 15.13
C GLY A 65 2.74 -2.09 13.80
N LEU A 66 3.68 -1.95 12.88
CA LEU A 66 3.42 -1.39 11.54
C LEU A 66 2.47 -2.26 10.71
N ILE A 67 2.68 -3.58 10.71
CA ILE A 67 1.80 -4.53 10.03
C ILE A 67 0.37 -4.45 10.59
N LEU A 68 0.22 -4.51 11.91
CA LEU A 68 -1.09 -4.47 12.56
C LEU A 68 -1.80 -3.15 12.29
N PHE A 69 -1.09 -2.02 12.31
CA PHE A 69 -1.68 -0.72 12.00
C PHE A 69 -2.16 -0.63 10.54
N LYS A 70 -1.33 -1.03 9.57
CA LYS A 70 -1.72 -1.02 8.14
C LYS A 70 -2.82 -2.02 7.83
N LEU A 71 -2.77 -3.23 8.38
CA LEU A 71 -3.85 -4.21 8.20
C LEU A 71 -5.14 -3.80 8.90
N GLY A 72 -5.04 -3.20 10.09
CA GLY A 72 -6.19 -2.70 10.84
C GLY A 72 -6.91 -1.57 10.11
N THR A 73 -6.17 -0.60 9.58
CA THR A 73 -6.74 0.49 8.77
C THR A 73 -7.32 -0.04 7.46
N LEU A 74 -6.61 -0.92 6.74
CA LEU A 74 -7.12 -1.54 5.53
C LEU A 74 -8.41 -2.33 5.77
N GLY A 75 -8.43 -3.16 6.82
CA GLY A 75 -9.59 -3.95 7.22
C GLY A 75 -10.78 -3.09 7.64
N LEU A 76 -10.54 -2.02 8.40
CA LEU A 76 -11.59 -1.07 8.80
C LEU A 76 -12.19 -0.36 7.58
N SER A 77 -11.36 0.17 6.68
CA SER A 77 -11.82 0.84 5.46
C SER A 77 -12.58 -0.11 4.53
N ALA A 78 -12.06 -1.33 4.32
CA ALA A 78 -12.72 -2.36 3.52
C ALA A 78 -14.06 -2.79 4.15
N GLY A 79 -14.10 -2.98 5.48
CA GLY A 79 -15.32 -3.35 6.21
C GLY A 79 -16.40 -2.28 6.13
N LEU A 80 -16.03 -1.01 6.25
CA LEU A 80 -16.96 0.12 6.08
C LEU A 80 -17.54 0.14 4.66
N LEU A 81 -16.69 0.06 3.63
CA LEU A 81 -17.12 0.03 2.22
C LEU A 81 -18.02 -1.18 1.92
N LEU A 82 -17.72 -2.35 2.47
CA LEU A 82 -18.57 -3.54 2.35
C LEU A 82 -19.96 -3.32 2.95
N LYS A 83 -20.05 -2.61 4.08
CA LYS A 83 -21.34 -2.31 4.74
C LYS A 83 -22.19 -1.33 3.91
N VAL A 84 -21.56 -0.33 3.28
CA VAL A 84 -22.26 0.69 2.48
C VAL A 84 -22.38 0.37 0.99
N ARG A 85 -21.94 -0.82 0.54
CA ARG A 85 -21.87 -1.25 -0.87
C ARG A 85 -23.15 -1.12 -1.71
N HIS A 86 -24.30 -0.93 -1.06
CA HIS A 86 -25.60 -0.77 -1.72
C HIS A 86 -25.89 0.69 -2.14
N HIS A 87 -25.05 1.65 -1.75
CA HIS A 87 -25.19 3.08 -2.08
C HIS A 87 -24.26 3.50 -3.22
N LEU A 88 -24.71 4.46 -4.04
CA LEU A 88 -23.88 5.08 -5.10
C LEU A 88 -22.63 5.76 -4.54
N SER A 89 -22.71 6.27 -3.30
CA SER A 89 -21.57 6.86 -2.60
C SER A 89 -20.44 5.87 -2.37
N ALA A 90 -20.74 4.57 -2.20
CA ALA A 90 -19.72 3.54 -2.03
C ALA A 90 -18.95 3.28 -3.33
N GLU A 91 -19.64 3.28 -4.48
CA GLU A 91 -19.00 3.15 -5.79
C GLU A 91 -18.06 4.34 -6.05
N LEU A 92 -18.53 5.57 -5.80
CA LEU A 92 -17.70 6.77 -5.90
C LEU A 92 -16.49 6.74 -4.96
N ALA A 93 -16.68 6.32 -3.70
CA ALA A 93 -15.60 6.19 -2.74
C ALA A 93 -14.56 5.14 -3.16
N CYS A 94 -14.99 3.98 -3.67
CA CYS A 94 -14.09 2.97 -4.22
C CYS A 94 -13.28 3.49 -5.42
N TRP A 95 -13.91 4.24 -6.32
CA TRP A 95 -13.22 4.87 -7.45
C TRP A 95 -12.21 5.92 -7.00
N ALA A 96 -12.61 6.81 -6.10
CA ALA A 96 -11.72 7.83 -5.56
C ALA A 96 -10.50 7.19 -4.88
N LEU A 97 -10.73 6.15 -4.09
CA LEU A 97 -9.65 5.43 -3.41
C LEU A 97 -8.73 4.71 -4.39
N LEU A 98 -9.26 4.08 -5.44
CA LEU A 98 -8.46 3.46 -6.49
C LEU A 98 -7.55 4.49 -7.17
N VAL A 99 -8.07 5.68 -7.49
CA VAL A 99 -7.27 6.78 -8.07
C VAL A 99 -6.14 7.20 -7.12
N VAL A 100 -6.45 7.37 -5.83
CA VAL A 100 -5.43 7.71 -4.82
C VAL A 100 -4.34 6.64 -4.76
N MET A 101 -4.70 5.36 -4.73
CA MET A 101 -3.72 4.25 -4.72
C MET A 101 -2.82 4.26 -5.96
N ILE A 102 -3.38 4.54 -7.14
CA ILE A 102 -2.60 4.68 -8.38
C ILE A 102 -1.62 5.85 -8.28
N LEU A 103 -2.07 7.02 -7.83
CA LEU A 103 -1.22 8.21 -7.69
C LEU A 103 -0.06 7.97 -6.71
N VAL A 104 -0.35 7.35 -5.57
CA VAL A 104 0.67 6.98 -4.58
C VAL A 104 1.67 5.99 -5.17
N THR A 105 1.20 4.99 -5.92
CA THR A 105 2.07 4.02 -6.60
C THR A 105 3.01 4.72 -7.60
N VAL A 106 2.48 5.64 -8.41
CA VAL A 106 3.28 6.41 -9.39
C VAL A 106 4.31 7.30 -8.68
N TYR A 107 3.92 7.96 -7.59
CA TYR A 107 4.83 8.78 -6.80
C TYR A 107 6.00 7.97 -6.25
N TRP A 108 5.71 6.81 -5.62
CA TRP A 108 6.75 5.94 -5.08
C TRP A 108 7.64 5.33 -6.17
N HIS A 109 7.07 4.97 -7.32
CA HIS A 109 7.85 4.50 -8.46
C HIS A 109 8.85 5.58 -8.94
N ALA A 110 8.40 6.83 -9.07
CA ALA A 110 9.26 7.95 -9.45
C ALA A 110 10.35 8.23 -8.41
N TYR A 111 10.01 8.17 -7.12
CA TYR A 111 10.96 8.31 -6.02
C TYR A 111 12.05 7.22 -6.06
N ASN A 112 11.66 5.95 -6.21
CA ASN A 112 12.59 4.82 -6.26
C ASN A 112 13.56 4.93 -7.45
N HIS A 113 13.07 5.38 -8.60
CA HIS A 113 13.92 5.64 -9.76
C HIS A 113 14.97 6.73 -9.48
N GLN A 114 14.60 7.79 -8.78
CA GLN A 114 15.53 8.86 -8.39
C GLN A 114 16.60 8.35 -7.41
N VAL A 115 16.20 7.60 -6.39
CA VAL A 115 17.13 7.04 -5.39
C VAL A 115 18.15 6.12 -6.05
N LEU A 116 17.73 5.23 -6.94
CA LEU A 116 18.63 4.34 -7.68
C LEU A 116 19.61 5.12 -8.57
N THR A 117 19.13 6.16 -9.26
CA THR A 117 19.98 7.02 -10.10
C THR A 117 21.02 7.78 -9.28
N MET A 118 20.68 8.20 -8.06
CA MET A 118 21.63 8.86 -7.15
C MET A 118 22.65 7.86 -6.59
N ALA A 119 22.20 6.66 -6.23
CA ALA A 119 23.07 5.60 -5.72
C ALA A 119 24.13 5.17 -6.75
N GLU A 120 23.76 5.09 -8.03
CA GLU A 120 24.70 4.77 -9.13
C GLU A 120 25.75 5.86 -9.34
N LYS A 121 25.40 7.13 -9.10
CA LYS A 121 26.26 8.30 -9.37
C LYS A 121 27.23 8.63 -8.25
N LEU A 122 27.12 8.01 -7.08
CA LEU A 122 28.03 8.24 -5.95
C LEU A 122 29.32 7.41 -6.12
N PRO A 123 30.50 8.04 -6.26
CA PRO A 123 31.76 7.31 -6.25
C PRO A 123 31.96 6.65 -4.89
N VAL A 124 32.39 5.38 -4.87
CA VAL A 124 32.67 4.60 -3.64
C VAL A 124 33.62 5.34 -2.68
N ALA A 125 34.45 6.26 -3.21
CA ALA A 125 35.39 7.07 -2.45
C ALA A 125 34.77 8.15 -1.55
N ASP A 126 33.54 8.61 -1.84
CA ASP A 126 32.85 9.66 -1.07
C ASP A 126 31.86 9.09 -0.04
N LEU A 127 31.78 7.77 0.10
CA LEU A 127 30.99 7.15 1.16
C LEU A 127 31.67 7.43 2.51
N PRO A 128 30.96 8.01 3.50
CA PRO A 128 31.49 8.09 4.86
C PRO A 128 31.79 6.66 5.35
N PRO A 129 32.88 6.46 6.11
CA PRO A 129 33.24 5.15 6.60
C PRO A 129 32.04 4.55 7.33
N LEU A 130 31.58 3.37 6.88
CA LEU A 130 30.48 2.65 7.49
C LEU A 130 30.77 2.53 8.99
N ALA A 131 29.98 3.23 9.81
CA ALA A 131 30.06 3.21 11.26
C ALA A 131 29.69 1.80 11.77
N GLY A 132 30.64 0.86 11.68
CA GLY A 132 30.38 -0.55 11.95
C GLY A 132 31.60 -1.45 11.87
N HIS A 133 32.61 -1.14 11.05
CA HIS A 133 33.86 -1.91 11.09
C HIS A 133 34.78 -1.36 12.18
N LYS A 134 34.53 -1.74 13.43
CA LYS A 134 35.59 -1.71 14.45
C LYS A 134 36.63 -2.73 13.98
N SER A 135 37.74 -2.27 13.42
CA SER A 135 38.95 -3.10 13.31
C SER A 135 39.31 -3.52 14.73
N HIS A 136 39.08 -4.78 15.05
CA HIS A 136 39.73 -5.38 16.20
C HIS A 136 41.23 -5.33 15.92
N ALA A 137 41.94 -4.41 16.57
CA ALA A 137 43.38 -4.44 16.63
C ALA A 137 43.81 -5.80 17.20
N PRO A 138 44.82 -6.47 16.64
CA PRO A 138 45.38 -7.64 17.31
C PRO A 138 45.94 -7.19 18.66
N LEU A 139 45.44 -7.81 19.74
CA LEU A 139 45.98 -7.61 21.08
C LEU A 139 47.45 -8.04 21.10
N PRO A 140 48.32 -7.34 21.86
CA PRO A 140 49.74 -7.65 21.98
C PRO A 140 50.01 -9.02 22.62
#